data_AF-A0A956TY13-F1
#
_entry.id   AF-A0A956TY13-F1
#
_cell.length_a   1.000
_cell.length_b   1.000
_cell.length_c   1.000
_cell.angle_alpha   90.00
_cell.angle_beta   90.00
_cell.angle_gamma   90.00
#
_symmetry.space_group_name_H-M   'P 1'
#
loop_
_entity.id
_entity.type
_entity.pdbx_description
1 polymer ?
#
loop_
_entity_poly.entity_id
_entity_poly.type
_entity_poly.pdbx_seq_one_letter_code
_entity_poly.pdbx_strand_id
1 'polypeptide(L)'
;KSTVPVGTAKRIRELIKSNQSQECSFGVVSNPEFLREGSAIEDFMRPNRVVIGADSPEAVAIMKDLYRPLYLLETPIVITDVPTAEVIKYASNVFLATKISFINEMANLCEKVGADVQMVSKGMGLDKRIGNKFLHAGPGFGGSCFGKDTAALINIGEKSGYSMTIAQATKQVNDQQ
;
A
#
# COMPACT_ATOMS: atom_id res chain seq x y z
N LYS A 1 -12.84 -5.29 -2.10
CA LYS A 1 -11.41 -5.56 -1.86
C LYS A 1 -10.65 -5.27 -3.15
N SER A 2 -10.21 -4.03 -3.34
CA SER A 2 -9.46 -3.55 -4.50
C SER A 2 -8.62 -2.35 -4.07
N THR A 3 -7.50 -2.08 -4.75
CA THR A 3 -6.83 -0.77 -4.58
C THR A 3 -7.65 0.28 -5.31
N VAL A 4 -8.25 1.19 -4.54
CA VAL A 4 -9.16 2.21 -5.04
C VAL A 4 -8.72 3.59 -4.54
N PRO A 5 -8.88 4.66 -5.35
CA PRO A 5 -8.58 6.02 -4.91
C PRO A 5 -9.37 6.40 -3.66
N VAL A 6 -8.80 7.29 -2.84
CA VAL A 6 -9.46 7.81 -1.65
C VAL A 6 -10.81 8.44 -2.02
N GLY A 7 -11.87 8.08 -1.28
CA GLY A 7 -13.24 8.53 -1.53
C GLY A 7 -14.05 7.62 -2.46
N THR A 8 -13.47 6.52 -2.95
CA THR A 8 -14.21 5.55 -3.76
C THR A 8 -15.35 4.93 -2.97
N ALA A 9 -15.13 4.56 -1.71
CA ALA A 9 -16.18 4.03 -0.85
C ALA A 9 -17.35 5.01 -0.65
N LYS A 10 -17.07 6.32 -0.57
CA LYS A 10 -18.11 7.37 -0.51
C LYS A 10 -18.94 7.37 -1.79
N ARG A 11 -18.29 7.36 -2.96
CA ARG A 11 -18.97 7.30 -4.27
C ARG A 11 -19.81 6.02 -4.43
N ILE A 12 -19.31 4.88 -3.97
CA ILE A 12 -20.05 3.61 -3.95
C ILE A 12 -21.31 3.74 -3.09
N ARG A 13 -21.19 4.34 -1.89
CA ARG A 13 -22.33 4.55 -1.02
C ARG A 13 -23.39 5.44 -1.66
N GLU A 14 -22.99 6.56 -2.27
CA GLU A 14 -23.90 7.46 -2.99
C GLU A 14 -24.60 6.73 -4.14
N LEU A 15 -23.85 5.95 -4.92
CA LEU A 15 -24.38 5.17 -6.05
C LEU A 15 -25.39 4.12 -5.59
N ILE A 16 -25.12 3.40 -4.50
CA ILE A 16 -26.07 2.41 -3.96
C ILE A 16 -27.33 3.13 -3.49
N LYS A 17 -27.21 4.22 -2.72
CA LYS A 17 -28.36 5.00 -2.24
C LYS A 17 -29.22 5.54 -3.38
N SER A 18 -28.61 6.05 -4.45
CA SER A 18 -29.37 6.64 -5.57
C SER A 18 -30.10 5.61 -6.43
N ASN A 19 -29.73 4.33 -6.35
CA ASN A 19 -30.31 3.24 -7.14
C ASN A 19 -31.16 2.29 -6.30
N GLN A 20 -31.44 2.63 -5.04
CA GLN A 20 -32.33 1.86 -4.18
C GLN A 20 -33.78 2.05 -4.62
N SER A 21 -34.41 0.97 -5.08
CA SER A 21 -35.86 0.94 -5.33
C SER A 21 -36.68 0.93 -4.03
N GLN A 22 -36.06 0.49 -2.92
CA GLN A 22 -36.61 0.46 -1.57
C GLN A 22 -35.50 0.81 -0.57
N GLU A 23 -35.85 1.49 0.53
CA GLU A 23 -34.88 1.86 1.56
C GLU A 23 -34.39 0.61 2.29
N CYS A 24 -33.09 0.32 2.17
CA CYS A 24 -32.44 -0.77 2.89
C CYS A 24 -31.13 -0.30 3.52
N SER A 25 -30.90 -0.72 4.77
CA SER A 25 -29.66 -0.41 5.49
C SER A 25 -28.50 -1.22 4.92
N PHE A 26 -27.37 -0.57 4.67
CA PHE A 26 -26.14 -1.23 4.24
C PHE A 26 -24.91 -0.50 4.79
N GLY A 27 -23.79 -1.24 4.88
CA GLY A 27 -22.47 -0.69 5.21
C GLY A 27 -21.54 -0.74 4.01
N VAL A 28 -20.57 0.18 3.96
CA VAL A 28 -19.46 0.14 2.99
C VAL A 28 -18.16 0.14 3.75
N VAL A 29 -17.34 -0.88 3.53
CA VAL A 29 -16.05 -1.05 4.20
C VAL A 29 -14.90 -0.99 3.20
N SER A 30 -13.79 -0.40 3.61
CA SER A 30 -12.51 -0.50 2.92
C SER A 30 -11.68 -1.58 3.58
N ASN A 31 -11.30 -2.61 2.83
CA ASN A 31 -10.42 -3.66 3.33
C ASN A 31 -9.32 -3.87 2.27
N PRO A 32 -8.25 -3.06 2.30
CA PRO A 32 -7.18 -3.14 1.32
C PRO A 32 -6.43 -4.46 1.46
N GLU A 33 -5.93 -4.96 0.33
CA GLU A 33 -5.11 -6.16 0.25
C GLU A 33 -3.62 -5.79 0.21
N PHE A 34 -2.71 -6.71 0.55
CA PHE A 34 -1.27 -6.48 0.53
C PHE A 34 -0.49 -7.72 0.09
N LEU A 35 -1.10 -8.48 -0.81
CA LEU A 35 -0.57 -9.72 -1.33
C LEU A 35 0.51 -9.42 -2.37
N ARG A 36 1.53 -10.26 -2.46
CA ARG A 36 2.51 -10.21 -3.54
C ARG A 36 2.18 -11.25 -4.59
N GLU A 37 2.29 -10.85 -5.86
CA GLU A 37 2.23 -11.79 -6.99
C GLU A 37 3.27 -12.91 -6.78
N GLY A 38 2.87 -14.17 -6.99
CA GLY A 38 3.70 -15.35 -6.74
C GLY A 38 3.69 -15.90 -5.31
N SER A 39 3.16 -15.17 -4.32
CA SER A 39 2.99 -15.66 -2.93
C SER A 39 1.61 -15.37 -2.34
N ALA A 40 0.63 -15.10 -3.21
CA ALA A 40 -0.69 -14.60 -2.81
C ALA A 40 -1.47 -15.52 -1.86
N ILE A 41 -1.36 -16.85 -2.01
CA ILE A 41 -2.01 -17.80 -1.10
C ILE A 41 -1.40 -17.70 0.31
N GLU A 42 -0.08 -17.72 0.41
CA GLU A 42 0.62 -17.63 1.69
C GLU A 42 0.37 -16.27 2.35
N ASP A 43 0.52 -15.18 1.61
CA ASP A 43 0.27 -13.82 2.10
C ASP A 43 -1.20 -13.63 2.54
N PHE A 44 -2.15 -14.38 1.96
CA PHE A 44 -3.55 -14.34 2.37
C PHE A 44 -3.82 -15.17 3.63
N MET A 45 -3.21 -16.35 3.72
CA MET A 45 -3.38 -17.27 4.84
C MET A 45 -2.61 -16.83 6.09
N ARG A 46 -1.51 -16.08 5.92
CA ARG A 46 -0.64 -15.58 7.00
C ARG A 46 -0.19 -14.13 6.72
N PRO A 47 -1.12 -13.16 6.70
CA PRO A 47 -0.75 -11.78 6.40
C PRO A 47 0.01 -11.15 7.57
N ASN A 48 0.92 -10.22 7.26
CA ASN A 48 1.60 -9.43 8.31
C ASN A 48 0.62 -8.58 9.15
N ARG A 49 -0.52 -8.20 8.56
CA ARG A 49 -1.66 -7.52 9.20
C ARG A 49 -2.87 -7.49 8.27
N VAL A 50 -4.04 -7.30 8.85
CA VAL A 50 -5.29 -6.95 8.15
C VAL A 50 -5.66 -5.50 8.48
N VAL A 51 -6.06 -4.72 7.49
CA VAL A 51 -6.56 -3.33 7.67
C VAL A 51 -8.04 -3.29 7.33
N ILE A 52 -8.85 -2.74 8.23
CA ILE A 52 -10.31 -2.60 8.08
C ILE A 52 -10.68 -1.14 8.32
N GLY A 53 -11.11 -0.47 7.26
CA GLY A 53 -11.77 0.83 7.28
C GLY A 53 -13.28 0.65 7.32
N ALA A 54 -13.94 1.12 8.37
CA ALA A 54 -15.39 1.06 8.50
C ALA A 54 -15.92 2.26 9.28
N ASP A 55 -17.18 2.63 9.05
CA ASP A 55 -17.83 3.78 9.67
C ASP A 55 -18.98 3.40 10.62
N SER A 56 -19.15 2.11 10.90
CA SER A 56 -20.16 1.60 11.83
C SER A 56 -19.61 0.46 12.71
N PRO A 57 -19.96 0.40 14.01
CA PRO A 57 -19.57 -0.69 14.89
C PRO A 57 -20.05 -2.07 14.39
N GLU A 58 -21.22 -2.12 13.77
CA GLU A 58 -21.81 -3.34 13.21
C GLU A 58 -20.96 -3.87 12.05
N ALA A 59 -20.54 -2.99 11.14
CA ALA A 59 -19.66 -3.34 10.03
C ALA A 59 -18.30 -3.85 10.54
N VAL A 60 -17.74 -3.23 11.59
CA VAL A 60 -16.51 -3.71 12.24
C VAL A 60 -16.71 -5.11 12.84
N ALA A 61 -17.83 -5.35 13.53
CA ALA A 61 -18.13 -6.65 14.13
C ALA A 61 -18.24 -7.76 13.08
N ILE A 62 -18.96 -7.50 11.99
CA ILE A 62 -19.09 -8.43 10.86
C ILE A 62 -17.71 -8.75 10.25
N MET A 63 -16.87 -7.73 10.04
CA MET A 63 -15.54 -7.93 9.47
C MET A 63 -14.59 -8.67 10.43
N LYS A 64 -14.70 -8.44 11.75
CA LYS A 64 -13.95 -9.21 12.74
C LYS A 64 -14.34 -10.69 12.74
N ASP A 65 -15.63 -10.99 12.65
CA ASP A 65 -16.10 -12.37 12.59
C ASP A 65 -15.64 -13.08 11.32
N LEU A 66 -15.69 -12.38 10.17
CA LEU A 66 -15.13 -12.87 8.90
C LEU A 66 -13.63 -13.24 9.03
N TYR A 67 -12.85 -12.42 9.72
CA TYR A 67 -11.42 -12.62 9.92
C TYR A 67 -11.06 -13.44 11.18
N ARG A 68 -12.06 -14.00 11.88
CA ARG A 68 -11.86 -14.82 13.10
C ARG A 68 -10.84 -15.96 12.92
N PRO A 69 -10.76 -16.67 11.78
CA PRO A 69 -9.73 -17.70 11.58
C PRO A 69 -8.30 -17.15 11.61
N LEU A 70 -8.07 -15.92 11.16
CA LEU A 70 -6.74 -15.28 11.20
C LEU A 70 -6.39 -14.75 12.59
N TYR A 71 -7.40 -14.45 13.41
CA TYR A 71 -7.18 -14.09 14.82
C TYR A 71 -6.53 -15.24 15.61
N LEU A 72 -6.85 -16.49 15.26
CA LEU A 72 -6.20 -17.69 15.83
C LEU A 72 -4.71 -17.79 15.48
N LEU A 73 -4.27 -17.07 14.45
CA LEU A 73 -2.86 -16.96 14.04
C LEU A 73 -2.18 -15.71 14.62
N GLU A 74 -2.81 -15.04 15.59
CA GLU A 74 -2.35 -13.78 16.20
C GLU A 74 -2.05 -12.67 15.17
N THR A 75 -2.72 -12.73 14.01
CA THR A 75 -2.57 -11.74 12.95
C THR A 75 -3.08 -10.37 13.44
N PRO A 76 -2.25 -9.31 13.44
CA PRO A 76 -2.69 -7.99 13.85
C PRO A 76 -3.81 -7.46 12.94
N ILE A 77 -4.89 -6.94 13.55
CA ILE A 77 -5.99 -6.29 12.84
C ILE A 77 -6.01 -4.80 13.20
N VAL A 78 -5.81 -3.95 12.20
CA VAL A 78 -5.89 -2.49 12.32
C VAL A 78 -7.27 -2.04 11.90
N ILE A 79 -8.03 -1.47 12.82
CA ILE A 79 -9.37 -0.92 12.57
C ILE A 79 -9.28 0.60 12.57
N THR A 80 -9.84 1.23 11.55
CA THR A 80 -9.83 2.67 11.33
C THR A 80 -11.03 3.11 10.50
N ASP A 81 -11.12 4.39 10.14
CA ASP A 81 -12.11 4.90 9.20
C ASP A 81 -11.78 4.52 7.74
N VAL A 82 -12.78 4.64 6.87
CA VAL A 82 -12.69 4.23 5.46
C VAL A 82 -11.61 5.00 4.68
N PRO A 83 -11.60 6.36 4.67
CA PRO A 83 -10.53 7.13 4.02
C PRO A 83 -9.12 6.76 4.51
N THR A 84 -8.93 6.60 5.82
CA THR A 84 -7.63 6.26 6.40
C THR A 84 -7.16 4.88 5.92
N ALA A 85 -8.05 3.88 5.85
CA ALA A 85 -7.70 2.56 5.31
C ALA A 85 -7.31 2.62 3.82
N GLU A 86 -7.99 3.43 3.01
CA GLU A 86 -7.65 3.65 1.59
C GLU A 86 -6.24 4.29 1.47
N VAL A 87 -5.93 5.30 2.29
CA VAL A 87 -4.59 5.95 2.31
C VAL A 87 -3.49 4.98 2.73
N ILE A 88 -3.72 4.14 3.74
CA ILE A 88 -2.72 3.16 4.22
C ILE A 88 -2.23 2.27 3.07
N LYS A 89 -3.10 1.88 2.13
CA LYS A 89 -2.71 1.07 0.97
C LYS A 89 -1.72 1.80 0.07
N TYR A 90 -2.05 3.01 -0.35
CA TYR A 90 -1.17 3.81 -1.21
C TYR A 90 0.15 4.14 -0.50
N ALA A 91 0.09 4.59 0.75
CA ALA A 91 1.29 4.91 1.52
C ALA A 91 2.23 3.70 1.65
N SER A 92 1.68 2.51 1.93
CA SER A 92 2.48 1.28 2.05
C SER A 92 3.17 0.94 0.71
N ASN A 93 2.42 0.91 -0.39
CA ASN A 93 2.97 0.53 -1.69
C ASN A 93 3.97 1.54 -2.23
N VAL A 94 3.69 2.84 -2.08
CA VAL A 94 4.61 3.90 -2.51
C VAL A 94 5.88 3.90 -1.66
N PHE A 95 5.80 3.66 -0.35
CA PHE A 95 7.02 3.56 0.47
C PHE A 95 7.92 2.40 0.03
N LEU A 96 7.34 1.23 -0.30
CA LEU A 96 8.10 0.11 -0.85
C LEU A 96 8.77 0.46 -2.19
N ALA A 97 8.04 1.15 -3.07
CA ALA A 97 8.58 1.66 -4.34
C ALA A 97 9.72 2.67 -4.09
N THR A 98 9.57 3.58 -3.13
CA THR A 98 10.60 4.54 -2.72
C THR A 98 11.86 3.83 -2.24
N LYS A 99 11.76 2.74 -1.47
CA LYS A 99 12.96 1.98 -1.06
C LYS A 99 13.73 1.41 -2.25
N ILE A 100 13.01 0.91 -3.27
CA ILE A 100 13.63 0.39 -4.50
C ILE A 100 14.30 1.53 -5.29
N SER A 101 13.58 2.62 -5.55
CA SER A 101 14.17 3.78 -6.24
C SER A 101 15.37 4.33 -5.49
N PHE A 102 15.30 4.43 -4.16
CA PHE A 102 16.40 4.91 -3.35
C PHE A 102 17.64 4.03 -3.50
N ILE A 103 17.51 2.70 -3.38
CA ILE A 103 18.68 1.83 -3.51
C ILE A 103 19.24 1.78 -4.94
N ASN A 104 18.40 1.98 -5.96
CA ASN A 104 18.83 2.14 -7.35
C ASN A 104 19.64 3.42 -7.55
N GLU A 105 19.19 4.55 -6.99
CA GLU A 105 19.94 5.80 -7.02
C GLU A 105 21.31 5.65 -6.31
N MET A 106 21.33 4.95 -5.18
CA MET A 106 22.58 4.62 -4.49
C MET A 106 23.49 3.71 -5.32
N ALA A 107 22.94 2.78 -6.13
CA ALA A 107 23.71 1.94 -7.03
C ALA A 107 24.44 2.80 -8.08
N ASN A 108 23.72 3.72 -8.72
CA ASN A 108 24.28 4.64 -9.70
C ASN A 108 25.38 5.53 -9.10
N LEU A 109 25.23 5.93 -7.84
CA LEU A 109 26.29 6.64 -7.11
C LEU A 109 27.49 5.73 -6.84
N CYS A 110 27.26 4.50 -6.37
CA CYS A 110 28.30 3.52 -6.06
C CYS A 110 29.21 3.25 -7.27
N GLU A 111 28.64 3.14 -8.47
CA GLU A 111 29.40 2.98 -9.72
C GLU A 111 30.36 4.15 -9.98
N LYS A 112 29.94 5.38 -9.68
CA LYS A 112 30.76 6.59 -9.90
C LYS A 112 31.87 6.76 -8.89
N VAL A 113 31.67 6.31 -7.64
CA VAL A 113 32.61 6.51 -6.54
C VAL A 113 33.44 5.26 -6.21
N GLY A 114 33.21 4.15 -6.91
CA GLY A 114 33.92 2.88 -6.69
C GLY A 114 33.49 2.14 -5.43
N ALA A 115 32.22 2.27 -5.02
CA ALA A 115 31.64 1.55 -3.88
C ALA A 115 30.82 0.32 -4.33
N ASP A 116 30.56 -0.60 -3.41
CA ASP A 116 29.72 -1.79 -3.65
C ASP A 116 28.31 -1.60 -3.05
N VAL A 117 27.30 -1.50 -3.92
CA VAL A 117 25.89 -1.30 -3.51
C VAL A 117 25.34 -2.48 -2.70
N GLN A 118 25.84 -3.70 -2.90
CA GLN A 118 25.40 -4.86 -2.11
C GLN A 118 25.88 -4.74 -0.67
N MET A 119 27.10 -4.24 -0.47
CA MET A 119 27.64 -3.95 0.86
C MET A 119 26.94 -2.78 1.52
N VAL A 120 26.59 -1.72 0.76
CA VAL A 120 25.78 -0.59 1.25
C VAL A 120 24.39 -1.08 1.70
N SER A 121 23.69 -1.82 0.85
CA SER A 121 22.38 -2.40 1.15
C SER A 121 22.41 -3.28 2.40
N LYS A 122 23.40 -4.18 2.49
CA LYS A 122 23.61 -5.03 3.67
C LYS A 122 23.86 -4.20 4.92
N GLY A 123 24.76 -3.22 4.86
CA GLY A 123 25.09 -2.34 5.98
C GLY A 123 23.88 -1.57 6.50
N MET A 124 23.10 -0.97 5.60
CA MET A 124 21.85 -0.27 5.94
C MET A 124 20.79 -1.22 6.52
N GLY A 125 20.63 -2.39 5.91
CA GLY A 125 19.59 -3.35 6.28
C GLY A 125 19.77 -4.01 7.66
N LEU A 126 20.96 -3.92 8.26
CA LEU A 126 21.21 -4.36 9.63
C LEU A 126 20.57 -3.43 10.68
N ASP A 127 20.31 -2.17 10.32
CA ASP A 127 19.56 -1.25 11.17
C ASP A 127 18.08 -1.64 11.18
N LYS A 128 17.57 -2.04 12.35
CA LYS A 128 16.18 -2.47 12.55
C LYS A 128 15.15 -1.38 12.20
N ARG A 129 15.54 -0.10 12.19
CA ARG A 129 14.66 1.01 11.78
C ARG A 129 14.44 1.05 10.27
N ILE A 130 15.38 0.50 9.49
CA ILE A 130 15.33 0.45 8.01
C ILE A 130 14.81 -0.92 7.54
N GLY A 131 15.35 -1.98 8.11
CA GLY A 131 15.09 -3.37 7.72
C GLY A 131 15.74 -3.77 6.38
N ASN A 132 15.94 -5.07 6.21
CA ASN A 132 16.72 -5.63 5.08
C ASN A 132 15.91 -5.95 3.81
N LYS A 133 14.59 -5.74 3.81
CA LYS A 133 13.72 -6.02 2.64
C LYS A 133 13.57 -4.79 1.75
N PHE A 134 13.35 -5.02 0.45
CA PHE A 134 13.16 -3.98 -0.57
C PHE A 134 14.39 -3.05 -0.72
N LEU A 135 15.60 -3.61 -0.55
CA LEU A 135 16.88 -2.91 -0.73
C LEU A 135 17.76 -3.64 -1.77
N HIS A 136 17.15 -4.24 -2.79
CA HIS A 136 17.89 -4.87 -3.87
C HIS A 136 17.89 -3.94 -5.08
N ALA A 137 19.07 -3.43 -5.44
CA ALA A 137 19.24 -2.63 -6.64
C ALA A 137 19.06 -3.49 -7.91
N GLY A 138 18.55 -2.88 -8.97
CA GLY A 138 18.24 -3.56 -10.23
C GLY A 138 17.68 -2.59 -11.28
N PRO A 139 17.01 -3.10 -12.34
CA PRO A 139 16.52 -2.32 -13.48
C PRO A 139 15.24 -1.52 -13.18
N GLY A 140 15.03 -1.09 -11.94
CA GLY A 140 13.76 -0.52 -11.49
C GLY A 140 12.70 -1.55 -11.09
N PHE A 141 11.61 -1.06 -10.50
CA PHE A 141 10.42 -1.84 -10.21
C PHE A 141 9.44 -1.84 -11.39
N GLY A 142 8.79 -2.99 -11.61
CA GLY A 142 7.73 -3.16 -12.58
C GLY A 142 6.45 -3.73 -11.94
N GLY A 143 5.68 -4.46 -12.73
CA GLY A 143 4.44 -5.10 -12.28
C GLY A 143 3.24 -4.14 -12.24
N SER A 144 2.06 -4.71 -11.94
CA SER A 144 0.78 -4.03 -12.04
C SER A 144 0.54 -2.97 -10.95
N CYS A 145 1.19 -3.12 -9.79
CA CYS A 145 0.83 -2.40 -8.57
C CYS A 145 1.65 -1.13 -8.31
N PHE A 146 2.99 -1.20 -8.24
CA PHE A 146 3.78 -0.05 -7.76
C PHE A 146 3.72 1.18 -8.65
N GLY A 147 3.88 1.03 -9.97
CA GLY A 147 3.78 2.17 -10.90
C GLY A 147 2.40 2.82 -10.87
N LYS A 148 1.33 2.00 -10.91
CA LYS A 148 -0.05 2.46 -10.84
C LYS A 148 -0.37 3.17 -9.53
N ASP A 149 0.02 2.60 -8.40
CA ASP A 149 -0.30 3.14 -7.08
C ASP A 149 0.50 4.40 -6.77
N THR A 150 1.75 4.49 -7.25
CA THR A 150 2.55 5.72 -7.18
C THR A 150 1.92 6.84 -7.99
N ALA A 151 1.53 6.57 -9.24
CA ALA A 151 0.84 7.55 -10.07
C ALA A 151 -0.52 7.98 -9.47
N ALA A 152 -1.27 7.03 -8.91
CA ALA A 152 -2.54 7.31 -8.25
C ALA A 152 -2.35 8.21 -7.02
N LEU A 153 -1.34 7.95 -6.18
CA LEU A 153 -1.07 8.78 -5.01
C LEU A 153 -0.66 10.21 -5.39
N ILE A 154 0.18 10.37 -6.43
CA ILE A 154 0.55 11.68 -6.97
C ILE A 154 -0.72 12.43 -7.41
N ASN A 155 -1.60 11.78 -8.18
CA ASN A 155 -2.84 12.39 -8.65
C ASN A 155 -3.82 12.75 -7.52
N ILE A 156 -3.89 11.93 -6.47
CA ILE A 156 -4.68 12.22 -5.27
C ILE A 156 -4.16 13.48 -4.58
N GLY A 157 -2.84 13.62 -4.44
CA GLY A 157 -2.20 14.82 -3.91
C GLY A 157 -2.55 16.06 -4.73
N GLU A 158 -2.32 16.01 -6.05
CA GLU A 158 -2.61 17.12 -6.97
C GLU A 158 -4.06 17.59 -6.89
N LYS A 159 -5.03 16.66 -6.92
CA LYS A 159 -6.46 16.96 -6.77
C LYS A 159 -6.82 17.57 -5.42
N SER A 160 -6.00 17.31 -4.40
CA SER A 160 -6.17 17.85 -3.05
C SER A 160 -5.37 19.14 -2.82
N GLY A 161 -4.69 19.66 -3.85
CA GLY A 161 -3.83 20.84 -3.74
C GLY A 161 -2.50 20.60 -3.02
N TYR A 162 -2.03 19.35 -2.95
CA TYR A 162 -0.79 18.97 -2.26
C TYR A 162 0.18 18.23 -3.19
N SER A 163 1.43 18.69 -3.25
CA SER A 163 2.45 18.05 -4.10
C SER A 163 3.13 16.88 -3.40
N MET A 164 3.02 15.68 -3.97
CA MET A 164 3.66 14.46 -3.45
C MET A 164 5.11 14.34 -3.94
N THR A 165 5.98 15.29 -3.53
CA THR A 165 7.36 15.42 -4.03
C THR A 165 8.17 14.13 -3.94
N ILE A 166 8.09 13.39 -2.84
CA ILE A 166 8.81 12.12 -2.66
C ILE A 166 8.31 11.05 -3.64
N ALA A 167 6.99 10.97 -3.86
CA ALA A 167 6.41 10.01 -4.80
C ALA A 167 6.77 10.36 -6.26
N GLN A 168 6.79 11.66 -6.59
CA GLN A 168 7.24 12.15 -7.90
C GLN A 168 8.71 11.79 -8.15
N ALA A 169 9.59 12.06 -7.18
CA ALA A 169 11.01 11.67 -7.27
C ALA A 169 11.19 10.15 -7.38
N THR A 170 10.43 9.38 -6.59
CA THR A 170 10.43 7.92 -6.66
C THR A 170 10.10 7.43 -8.07
N LYS A 171 9.07 8.00 -8.69
CA LYS A 171 8.68 7.67 -10.06
C LYS A 171 9.78 8.06 -11.06
N GLN A 172 10.32 9.28 -10.93
CA GLN A 172 11.34 9.79 -11.83
C GLN A 172 12.61 8.93 -11.82
N VAL A 173 13.11 8.57 -10.63
CA VAL A 173 14.28 7.68 -10.50
C VAL A 173 13.99 6.32 -11.15
N ASN A 174 12.79 5.78 -10.97
CA ASN A 174 12.43 4.51 -11.59
C ASN A 174 12.34 4.57 -13.11
N ASP A 175 11.84 5.69 -13.67
CA ASP A 175 11.75 5.87 -15.13
C ASP A 175 13.14 6.06 -15.77
N GLN A 176 14.15 6.46 -15.00
CA GLN A 176 15.53 6.70 -15.45
C GLN A 176 16.43 5.47 -15.32
N GLN A 177 15.95 4.41 -14.69
CA GLN A 177 16.71 3.19 -14.40
C GLN A 177 16.61 2.17 -15.54
#